data_AF-A0A7W5GUV4-F1
#
_entry.id   AF-A0A7W5GUV4-F1
#
_cell.length_a   1.000
_cell.length_b   1.000
_cell.length_c   1.000
_cell.angle_alpha   90.00
_cell.angle_beta   90.00
_cell.angle_gamma   90.00
#
_symmetry.space_group_name_H-M   'P 1'
#
loop_
_entity.id
_entity.type
_entity.pdbx_description
1 polymer ?
#
loop_
_entity_poly.entity_id
_entity_poly.type
_entity_poly.pdbx_seq_one_letter_code
_entity_poly.pdbx_strand_id
1 'polypeptide(L)'
;MCRSIKTLFNFEPPATEEEVRAAALQFVRKLSGFAHPSKANEAAFDRAVEDVAAVARTLIGSLVTTSEPRDREIEAAKARERTAVRFGHSH
;
A
#
# COMPACT_ATOMS: atom_id res chain seq x y z
N MET A 1 3.84 -3.88 14.46
CA MET A 1 4.77 -3.14 13.57
C MET A 1 4.03 -2.75 12.30
N CYS A 2 3.87 -1.45 12.04
CA CYS A 2 3.16 -0.93 10.87
C CYS A 2 4.04 -1.13 9.62
N ARG A 3 3.50 -1.71 8.53
CA ARG A 3 4.29 -1.93 7.30
C ARG A 3 4.30 -0.64 6.46
N SER A 4 5.32 -0.46 5.62
CA SER A 4 5.32 0.67 4.67
C SER A 4 4.16 0.55 3.69
N ILE A 5 3.53 1.69 3.39
CA ILE A 5 2.52 1.80 2.34
C ILE A 5 3.26 1.77 0.99
N LYS A 6 2.85 0.89 0.08
CA LYS A 6 3.44 0.77 -1.25
C LYS A 6 2.93 1.88 -2.17
N THR A 7 3.79 2.40 -3.03
CA THR A 7 3.35 3.22 -4.17
C THR A 7 2.54 2.35 -5.13
N LEU A 8 1.39 2.86 -5.61
CA LEU A 8 0.46 2.12 -6.49
C LEU A 8 0.27 2.78 -7.86
N PHE A 9 0.72 4.02 -8.06
CA PHE A 9 0.60 4.72 -9.33
C PHE A 9 1.63 4.23 -10.37
N ASN A 10 1.26 4.36 -11.65
CA ASN A 10 2.08 4.09 -12.83
C ASN A 10 2.64 2.65 -12.88
N PHE A 11 1.75 1.66 -12.82
CA PHE A 11 2.09 0.24 -13.04
C PHE A 11 1.26 -0.35 -14.18
N GLU A 12 1.86 -1.31 -14.89
CA GLU A 12 1.18 -2.22 -15.80
C GLU A 12 1.39 -3.65 -15.27
N PRO A 13 0.31 -4.41 -14.94
CA PRO A 13 -1.08 -3.98 -14.91
C PRO A 13 -1.39 -2.94 -13.80
N PRO A 14 -2.48 -2.16 -13.93
CA PRO A 14 -2.91 -1.16 -12.93
C PRO A 14 -3.24 -1.77 -11.58
N ALA A 15 -2.94 -1.05 -10.48
CA ALA A 15 -3.11 -1.51 -9.10
C ALA A 15 -4.48 -2.16 -8.85
N THR A 16 -4.49 -3.30 -8.17
CA THR A 16 -5.73 -4.03 -7.89
C THR A 16 -6.46 -3.42 -6.71
N GLU A 17 -7.75 -3.72 -6.60
CA GLU A 17 -8.57 -3.25 -5.48
C GLU A 17 -8.06 -3.71 -4.12
N GLU A 18 -7.57 -4.95 -4.06
CA GLU A 18 -6.99 -5.49 -2.83
C GLU A 18 -5.72 -4.72 -2.42
N GLU A 19 -4.90 -4.28 -3.37
CA GLU A 19 -3.71 -3.48 -3.07
C GLU A 19 -4.07 -2.09 -2.57
N VAL A 20 -5.07 -1.45 -3.18
CA VAL A 20 -5.60 -0.16 -2.73
C VAL A 20 -6.18 -0.27 -1.33
N ARG A 21 -6.99 -1.30 -1.07
CA ARG A 21 -7.56 -1.56 0.26
C ARG A 21 -6.49 -1.87 1.30
N ALA A 22 -5.48 -2.66 0.94
CA ALA A 22 -4.35 -2.95 1.82
C ALA A 22 -3.55 -1.68 2.16
N ALA A 23 -3.33 -0.78 1.20
CA ALA A 23 -2.69 0.51 1.43
C ALA A 23 -3.52 1.40 2.36
N ALA A 24 -4.83 1.49 2.13
CA ALA A 24 -5.78 2.21 2.99
C ALA A 24 -5.76 1.67 4.44
N LEU A 25 -5.77 0.34 4.60
CA LEU A 25 -5.66 -0.31 5.91
C LEU A 25 -4.37 0.10 6.64
N GLN A 26 -3.22 0.07 5.96
CA GLN A 26 -1.96 0.50 6.59
C GLN A 26 -1.97 1.99 6.95
N PHE A 27 -2.58 2.84 6.12
CA PHE A 27 -2.75 4.26 6.43
C PHE A 27 -3.59 4.48 7.69
N VAL A 28 -4.75 3.85 7.78
CA VAL A 28 -5.64 3.96 8.95
C VAL A 28 -4.96 3.42 10.21
N ARG A 29 -4.23 2.29 10.12
CA ARG A 29 -3.40 1.77 11.23
C ARG A 29 -2.33 2.76 11.67
N LYS A 30 -1.65 3.39 10.71
CA LYS A 30 -0.59 4.37 11.01
C LYS A 30 -1.16 5.62 11.70
N LEU A 31 -2.33 6.10 11.25
CA LEU A 31 -2.98 7.27 11.80
C LEU A 31 -3.55 7.00 13.21
N SER A 32 -4.22 5.86 13.40
CA SER A 32 -4.85 5.49 14.67
C SER A 32 -3.86 4.97 15.72
N GLY A 33 -2.70 4.46 15.31
CA GLY A 33 -1.77 3.75 16.18
C GLY A 33 -2.20 2.32 16.52
N PHE A 34 -3.34 1.85 16.03
CA PHE A 34 -3.85 0.51 16.29
C PHE A 34 -3.34 -0.50 15.25
N ALA A 35 -2.84 -1.64 15.73
CA ALA A 35 -2.63 -2.79 14.84
C ALA A 35 -3.97 -3.49 14.54
N HIS A 36 -4.84 -3.59 15.54
CA HIS A 36 -6.20 -4.08 15.45
C HIS A 36 -7.09 -3.15 16.28
N PRO A 37 -8.24 -2.69 15.75
CA PRO A 37 -9.18 -1.90 16.52
C PRO A 37 -9.76 -2.72 17.67
N SER A 38 -10.20 -2.04 18.73
CA SER A 38 -11.07 -2.68 19.73
C SER A 38 -12.45 -2.94 19.13
N LYS A 39 -13.22 -3.87 19.71
CA LYS A 39 -14.60 -4.16 19.27
C LYS A 39 -15.49 -2.92 19.21
N ALA A 40 -15.28 -1.96 20.11
CA ALA A 40 -16.04 -0.70 20.13
C ALA A 40 -15.70 0.22 18.94
N ASN A 41 -14.48 0.13 18.41
CA ASN A 41 -13.98 1.00 17.34
C ASN A 41 -13.99 0.32 15.96
N GLU A 42 -14.31 -0.97 15.88
CA GLU A 42 -14.24 -1.79 14.65
C GLU A 42 -15.03 -1.15 13.50
N ALA A 43 -16.29 -0.77 13.74
CA ALA A 43 -17.13 -0.16 12.70
C ALA A 43 -16.56 1.18 12.18
N ALA A 44 -16.02 2.03 13.06
CA ALA A 44 -15.41 3.30 12.67
C ALA A 44 -14.10 3.08 11.89
N PHE A 45 -13.33 2.08 12.31
CA PHE A 45 -12.07 1.69 11.68
C PHE A 45 -12.31 1.15 10.27
N ASP A 46 -13.24 0.21 10.11
CA ASP A 46 -13.59 -0.39 8.83
C ASP A 46 -14.14 0.66 7.86
N ARG A 47 -15.03 1.54 8.34
CA ARG A 47 -15.55 2.65 7.54
C ARG A 47 -14.42 3.55 7.01
N ALA A 48 -13.48 3.90 7.87
CA ALA A 48 -12.33 4.73 7.46
C ALA A 48 -11.45 4.03 6.41
N VAL A 49 -11.27 2.71 6.49
CA VAL A 49 -10.51 1.95 5.49
C VAL A 49 -11.21 1.99 4.14
N GLU A 50 -12.53 1.77 4.09
CA GLU A 50 -13.29 1.81 2.84
C GLU A 50 -13.32 3.22 2.21
N ASP A 51 -13.54 4.26 3.03
CA ASP A 51 -13.56 5.65 2.55
C ASP A 51 -12.18 6.06 1.98
N VAL A 52 -11.09 5.70 2.67
CA VAL A 52 -9.72 5.96 2.19
C VAL A 52 -9.41 5.16 0.93
N ALA A 53 -9.85 3.90 0.83
CA ALA A 53 -9.68 3.09 -0.37
C ALA A 53 -10.38 3.71 -1.58
N ALA A 54 -11.62 4.20 -1.41
CA ALA A 54 -12.37 4.87 -2.48
C ALA A 54 -11.68 6.16 -2.96
N VAL A 55 -11.19 6.99 -2.03
CA VAL A 55 -10.43 8.20 -2.35
C VAL A 55 -9.12 7.85 -3.06
N ALA A 56 -8.39 6.85 -2.57
CA ALA A 56 -7.13 6.41 -3.16
C ALA A 56 -7.32 5.87 -4.59
N ARG A 57 -8.38 5.08 -4.83
CA ARG A 57 -8.73 4.59 -6.16
C ARG A 57 -8.98 5.74 -7.13
N THR A 58 -9.79 6.71 -6.70
CA THR A 58 -10.11 7.90 -7.49
C THR A 58 -8.84 8.70 -7.82
N LEU A 59 -8.00 8.94 -6.82
CA LEU A 59 -6.72 9.62 -7.00
C LEU A 59 -5.86 8.90 -8.03
N ILE A 60 -5.56 7.61 -7.82
CA ILE A 60 -4.67 6.84 -8.70
C ILE A 60 -5.20 6.82 -10.13
N GLY A 61 -6.52 6.65 -10.33
CA GLY A 61 -7.13 6.65 -11.65
C GLY A 61 -7.17 8.03 -12.34
N SER A 62 -7.06 9.12 -11.57
CA SER A 62 -7.06 10.50 -12.09
C SER A 62 -5.67 11.04 -12.42
N LEU A 63 -4.61 10.41 -11.91
CA LEU A 63 -3.24 10.86 -12.13
C LEU A 63 -2.80 10.53 -13.56
N VAL A 64 -2.16 11.50 -14.20
CA VAL A 64 -1.59 11.37 -15.56
C VAL A 64 -0.08 11.49 -15.47
N THR A 65 0.63 10.69 -16.25
CA THR A 65 2.09 10.77 -16.37
C THR A 65 2.54 10.49 -17.80
N THR A 66 3.67 11.08 -18.18
CA THR A 66 4.37 10.80 -19.44
C THR A 66 5.46 9.76 -19.28
N SER A 67 5.73 9.30 -18.06
CA SER A 67 6.71 8.25 -17.78
C SER A 67 6.21 6.88 -18.19
N GLU A 68 7.13 6.00 -18.58
CA GLU A 68 6.80 4.61 -18.88
C GLU A 68 6.19 3.90 -17.65
N PRO A 69 5.17 3.06 -17.83
CA PRO A 69 4.63 2.24 -16.76
C PRO A 69 5.69 1.34 -16.14
N ARG A 70 5.64 1.18 -14.82
CA ARG A 70 6.53 0.25 -14.12
C ARG A 70 5.95 -1.15 -14.13
N ASP A 71 6.81 -2.15 -14.27
CA ASP A 71 6.44 -3.55 -14.12
C ASP A 71 6.54 -3.96 -12.65
N ARG A 72 5.49 -4.61 -12.13
CA ARG A 72 5.43 -5.03 -10.72
C ARG A 72 6.39 -6.17 -10.39
N GLU A 73 6.58 -7.11 -11.29
CA GLU A 73 7.48 -8.25 -11.07
C GLU A 73 8.92 -7.76 -10.99
N ILE A 74 9.29 -6.82 -11.86
CA ILE A 74 10.60 -6.17 -11.85
C ILE A 74 10.81 -5.38 -10.55
N GLU A 75 9.81 -4.58 -10.13
CA GLU A 75 9.93 -3.81 -8.89
C GLU A 75 9.95 -4.70 -7.63
N ALA A 76 9.22 -5.82 -7.64
CA ALA A 76 9.26 -6.82 -6.59
C ALA A 76 10.61 -7.55 -6.54
N ALA A 77 11.18 -7.91 -7.68
CA ALA A 77 12.51 -8.52 -7.77
C ALA A 77 13.59 -7.57 -7.23
N LYS A 78 13.61 -6.31 -7.67
CA LYS A 78 14.51 -5.28 -7.14
C LYS A 78 14.32 -5.09 -5.63
N ALA A 79 13.09 -5.17 -5.12
CA ALA A 79 12.84 -5.09 -3.68
C ALA A 79 13.46 -6.27 -2.92
N ARG A 80 13.33 -7.49 -3.45
CA ARG A 80 13.93 -8.70 -2.88
C ARG A 80 15.45 -8.62 -2.87
N GLU A 81 16.06 -8.17 -3.97
CA GLU A 81 17.51 -7.95 -4.06
C GLU A 81 17.99 -6.92 -3.03
N ARG A 82 17.31 -5.77 -2.90
CA ARG A 82 17.63 -4.78 -1.87
C ARG A 82 17.54 -5.35 -0.46
N THR A 83 16.53 -6.18 -0.18
CA THR A 83 16.41 -6.88 1.10
C THR A 83 17.56 -7.86 1.31
N ALA A 84 17.93 -8.65 0.30
CA ALA A 84 19.04 -9.58 0.36
C ALA A 84 20.38 -8.86 0.63
N VAL A 85 20.64 -7.72 -0.01
CA VAL A 85 21.83 -6.90 0.27
C VAL A 85 21.82 -6.37 1.71
N ARG A 86 20.67 -5.89 2.20
CA ARG A 86 20.53 -5.31 3.54
C ARG A 86 20.72 -6.33 4.66
N PHE A 87 20.25 -7.56 4.47
CA PHE A 87 20.29 -8.61 5.51
C PHE A 87 21.37 -9.66 5.29
N GLY A 88 21.96 -9.73 4.09
CA GLY A 88 23.00 -10.71 3.71
C GLY A 88 24.41 -10.40 4.23
N HIS A 89 24.62 -9.25 4.88
CA HIS A 89 25.85 -8.94 5.63
C HIS A 89 25.74 -9.22 7.14
N SER A 90 24.72 -9.97 7.56
CA SER A 90 24.58 -10.42 8.95
C SER A 90 25.33 -11.75 9.15
N HIS A 91 26.66 -11.69 9.22
CA HIS A 91 27.49 -12.77 9.76
C HIS A 91 28.03 -12.37 11.14
#